data_AF-A0AAV3HF68-F1
#
_entry.id   AF-A0AAV3HF68-F1
#
_cell.length_a   1.000
_cell.length_b   1.000
_cell.length_c   1.000
_cell.angle_alpha   90.00
_cell.angle_beta   90.00
_cell.angle_gamma   90.00
#
_symmetry.space_group_name_H-M   'P 1'
#
loop_
_entity.id
_entity.type
_entity.pdbx_description
1 polymer ?
#
loop_
_entity_poly.entity_id
_entity_poly.type
_entity_poly.pdbx_seq_one_letter_code
_entity_poly.pdbx_strand_id
1 'polypeptide(L)' 'MKEIKGADTFIFGHTPAVKPLKFANQMYIDTGAVFCGNLTLIQVQGEGA' A
#
# COMPACT_ATOMS: atom_id res chain seq x y z
N MET A 1 9.21 0.74 12.17
CA MET A 1 9.17 -0.60 11.54
C MET A 1 10.53 -0.93 10.98
N LYS A 2 10.85 -2.21 10.81
CA LYS A 2 12.08 -2.69 10.18
C LYS A 2 11.76 -3.20 8.78
N GLU A 3 12.77 -3.22 7.92
CA GLU A 3 12.67 -3.87 6.61
C GLU A 3 12.37 -5.37 6.77
N ILE A 4 11.46 -5.89 5.94
CA ILE A 4 11.19 -7.32 5.83
C ILE A 4 12.09 -7.86 4.73
N LYS A 5 12.93 -8.86 5.04
CA LYS A 5 13.82 -9.48 4.07
C LYS A 5 13.06 -10.41 3.12
N GLY A 6 13.62 -10.64 1.93
CA GLY A 6 13.13 -11.62 0.95
C GLY A 6 12.36 -11.04 -0.23
N ALA A 7 12.07 -9.73 -0.21
CA ALA A 7 11.51 -9.00 -1.35
C ALA A 7 11.84 -7.51 -1.24
N ASP A 8 11.84 -6.81 -2.37
CA ASP A 8 12.09 -5.35 -2.42
C ASP A 8 10.94 -4.55 -1.81
N THR A 9 9.70 -5.02 -1.93
CA THR A 9 8.50 -4.33 -1.44
C THR A 9 7.40 -5.33 -1.07
N PHE A 10 6.73 -5.06 0.04
CA PHE A 10 5.54 -5.77 0.50
C PHE A 10 4.34 -4.82 0.45
N ILE A 11 3.25 -5.23 -0.21
CA ILE A 11 2.02 -4.44 -0.35
C ILE A 11 0.91 -5.15 0.43
N PHE A 12 0.32 -4.44 1.39
CA PHE A 12 -0.70 -4.94 2.29
C PHE A 12 -1.99 -4.15 2.17
N GLY A 13 -3.11 -4.83 2.39
CA GLY A 13 -4.41 -4.23 2.67
C GLY A 13 -4.84 -4.55 4.11
N HIS A 14 -6.09 -5.01 4.28
CA HIS A 14 -6.71 -5.54 5.50
C HIS A 14 -6.96 -4.51 6.63
N THR A 15 -5.99 -3.65 6.94
CA THR A 15 -6.13 -2.60 7.95
C THR A 15 -6.39 -1.26 7.26
N PRO A 16 -7.58 -0.67 7.38
CA PRO A 16 -7.87 0.62 6.76
C PRO A 16 -6.98 1.74 7.28
N ALA A 17 -6.49 2.58 6.37
CA ALA A 17 -5.74 3.80 6.64
C ALA A 17 -6.36 5.00 5.91
N VAL A 18 -6.27 6.20 6.49
CA VAL A 18 -6.85 7.42 5.87
C VAL A 18 -6.25 7.73 4.49
N LYS A 19 -4.97 7.38 4.30
CA LYS A 19 -4.22 7.49 3.06
C LYS A 19 -3.23 6.33 2.95
N PRO A 20 -2.66 6.04 1.76
CA PRO A 20 -1.63 5.03 1.65
C PRO A 20 -0.47 5.31 2.59
N LEU A 21 -0.03 4.31 3.34
CA LEU A 21 1.08 4.43 4.28
C LEU A 21 2.27 3.63 3.78
N LYS A 22 3.48 4.14 4.05
CA LYS A 22 4.73 3.42 3.78
C LYS A 22 5.60 3.41 5.02
N PHE A 23 6.07 2.24 5.38
CA PHE A 23 7.01 2.03 6.49
C PHE A 23 8.10 1.07 6.01
N ALA A 24 9.36 1.51 6.04
CA ALA A 24 10.47 0.75 5.43
C ALA A 24 10.10 0.27 4.00
N ASN A 25 10.08 -1.05 3.76
CA ASN A 25 9.66 -1.65 2.49
C ASN A 25 8.23 -2.20 2.49
N GLN A 26 7.38 -1.75 3.42
CA GLN A 26 5.97 -2.12 3.52
C GLN A 26 5.07 -0.95 3.06
N MET A 27 4.12 -1.23 2.17
CA MET A 27 3.07 -0.31 1.74
C MET A 27 1.70 -0.82 2.22
N TYR A 28 0.86 0.08 2.73
CA TYR A 28 -0.50 -0.21 3.14
C TYR A 28 -1.45 0.60 2.26
N ILE A 29 -2.21 -0.10 1.41
CA ILE A 29 -3.06 0.51 0.37
C ILE A 29 -4.56 0.37 0.64
N ASP A 30 -4.96 -0.26 1.74
CA ASP A 30 -6.36 -0.27 2.14
C ASP A 30 -6.73 1.12 2.67
N THR A 31 -7.37 1.91 1.81
CA THR A 31 -7.89 3.23 2.15
C THR A 31 -9.37 3.22 2.53
N GLY A 32 -9.93 2.06 2.84
CA GLY A 32 -11.30 1.94 3.33
C GLY A 32 -12.35 2.32 2.28
N ALA A 33 -12.20 1.86 1.04
CA ALA A 33 -13.08 2.22 -0.08
C ALA A 33 -14.57 2.04 0.24
N VAL A 34 -14.94 1.00 0.99
CA VAL A 34 -16.34 0.77 1.41
C VAL A 34 -16.87 1.81 2.40
N PHE A 35 -15.99 2.46 3.16
CA PHE A 35 -16.36 3.44 4.19
C PHE A 35 -16.36 4.88 3.68
N CYS A 36 -15.46 5.22 2.74
CA CYS A 36 -15.27 6.61 2.29
C CYS A 36 -15.17 6.78 0.76
N GLY A 37 -15.33 5.71 -0.02
CA GLY A 37 -15.23 5.73 -1.48
C GLY A 37 -13.80 5.85 -2.03
N ASN A 38 -12.79 5.98 -1.17
CA ASN A 38 -11.40 6.11 -1.60
C ASN A 38 -10.77 4.75 -1.92
N LEU A 39 -10.76 4.37 -3.20
CA LEU A 39 -10.07 3.18 -3.69
C LEU A 39 -8.65 3.53 -4.15
N THR A 40 -7.65 2.99 -3.47
CA THR A 40 -6.24 3.17 -3.86
C THR A 40 -5.85 2.17 -4.94
N LEU A 41 -5.29 2.69 -6.04
CA LEU A 41 -4.59 1.93 -7.07
C LEU A 41 -3.15 2.41 -7.15
N ILE A 42 -2.20 1.48 -7.16
CA ILE A 42 -0.78 1.76 -7.36
C ILE A 42 -0.28 1.03 -8.60
N GLN A 43 0.45 1.75 -9.45
CA GLN A 43 1.10 1.16 -10.62
C GLN A 43 2.45 0.60 -10.18
N VAL A 44 2.70 -0.69 -10.41
CA VAL A 44 3.96 -1.35 -10.02
C VAL A 44 4.87 -1.63 -11.21
N GLN A 45 4.39 -1.44 -12.44
CA GLN A 45 5.14 -1.65 -13.67
C GLN A 45 4.46 -0.93 -14.85
N GLY A 46 5.25 -0.62 -15.90
CA GLY A 46 4.79 -0.02 -17.14
C GLY A 46 5.11 1.47 -17.23
N GLU A 47 4.72 2.10 -18.34
CA GLU A 47 4.86 3.54 -18.50
C GLU A 47 3.99 4.25 -17.46
N GLY A 48 4.61 5.05 -16.59
CA GLY A 48 3.93 5.73 -15.47
C GLY A 48 4.14 5.12 -14.09
N ALA A 49 4.82 3.96 -13.98
CA ALA A 49 5.23 3.35 -12.71
C ALA A 49 6.55 3.93 -12.17
#